data_AF-U2QB05-F1
#
_entry.id   AF-U2QB05-F1
#
_cell.length_a   1.000
_cell.length_b   1.000
_cell.length_c   1.000
_cell.angle_alpha   90.00
_cell.angle_beta   90.00
_cell.angle_gamma   90.00
#
_symmetry.space_group_name_H-M   'P 1'
#
loop_
_entity.id
_entity.type
_entity.pdbx_description
1 polymer ?
#
loop_
_entity_poly.entity_id
_entity_poly.type
_entity_poly.pdbx_seq_one_letter_code
_entity_poly.pdbx_strand_id
1 'polypeptide(L)'
;MNFRNRKKMDEFDDFSREMQEREKRKRKVREIQKYEAEERASFSESAYDENRISSESEPKQNGKTANVDKFGVKIVSLDDIVTEDYGKDFIEYDKKESEEYQENIRTANIFIMSGFFGEARDKIAESLKFSQRANYELGKYYYYCEKDNQSAVNALSLAYNSGIKEAMYYIGLIEEESGNYEIAKGWYVAGAENGEINSIIRLGKIAEEKKDYEEAESIYLKIADTKNAELIYNLVRIYFKQNKREKILEWQEKLLNEKQIMGLNSEIIKNIEFMLGNENDRKYMELINQGNELLEKKDYGNAKKMFLEATQYNERGYLSLAKSYYVAGNGEKAKDMYGKAYSLGVKEAAYELGKYFDTVEENEKEAEKWYKIGQEMGDVKSIYELGILYECSREFAKSEEEVYKLYEKAANMKYAPVISDMIYYNNRHENGNKSKEWAF
;
A
#
# COMPACT_ATOMS: atom_id res chain seq x y z
N MET A 1 7.01 24.56 47.33
CA MET A 1 6.43 23.34 46.71
C MET A 1 6.15 23.68 45.25
N ASN A 2 6.90 23.06 44.33
CA ASN A 2 7.21 23.57 42.99
C ASN A 2 6.04 23.48 41.99
N PHE A 3 5.71 24.60 41.33
CA PHE A 3 4.86 24.69 40.13
C PHE A 3 5.38 23.86 38.95
N ARG A 4 6.70 23.58 38.89
CA ARG A 4 7.31 22.68 37.90
C ARG A 4 6.84 21.23 37.99
N ASN A 5 6.37 20.77 39.15
CA ASN A 5 5.88 19.40 39.32
C ASN A 5 4.40 19.24 38.96
N ARG A 6 3.59 20.32 38.95
CA ARG A 6 2.19 20.23 38.49
C ARG A 6 2.08 20.23 36.97
N LYS A 7 2.86 21.05 36.27
CA LYS A 7 2.86 21.09 34.79
C LYS A 7 3.26 19.75 34.16
N LYS A 8 4.32 19.11 34.70
CA LYS A 8 4.73 17.76 34.29
C LYS A 8 3.71 16.66 34.60
N MET A 9 2.77 16.90 35.51
CA MET A 9 1.79 15.92 35.97
C MET A 9 0.47 16.08 35.20
N ASP A 10 0.11 17.31 34.82
CA ASP A 10 -0.98 17.63 33.88
C ASP A 10 -0.62 17.26 32.43
N GLU A 11 0.65 17.41 32.00
CA GLU A 11 1.18 16.93 30.71
C GLU A 11 1.21 15.38 30.61
N PHE A 12 1.35 14.69 31.75
CA PHE A 12 1.38 13.21 31.84
C PHE A 12 -0.02 12.58 31.75
N ASP A 13 -1.04 13.33 32.18
CA ASP A 13 -2.45 12.89 32.18
C ASP A 13 -3.11 13.04 30.79
N ASP A 14 -2.64 13.99 29.98
CA ASP A 14 -3.10 14.21 28.60
C ASP A 14 -2.49 13.17 27.62
N PHE A 15 -1.22 12.81 27.81
CA PHE A 15 -0.56 11.69 27.13
C PHE A 15 -1.33 10.37 27.37
N SER A 16 -1.73 10.09 28.61
CA SER A 16 -2.51 8.89 28.94
C SER A 16 -3.89 8.86 28.28
N ARG A 17 -4.54 10.02 28.06
CA ARG A 17 -5.84 10.10 27.37
C ARG A 17 -5.71 9.95 25.86
N GLU A 18 -4.72 10.57 25.25
CA GLU A 18 -4.48 10.43 23.81
C GLU A 18 -4.00 9.02 23.46
N MET A 19 -3.25 8.38 24.34
CA MET A 19 -2.87 6.96 24.25
C MET A 19 -4.08 6.03 24.35
N GLN A 20 -5.03 6.31 25.23
CA GLN A 20 -6.31 5.58 25.30
C GLN A 20 -7.17 5.79 24.04
N GLU A 21 -7.17 6.98 23.45
CA GLU A 21 -7.84 7.24 22.16
C GLU A 21 -7.12 6.57 20.99
N ARG A 22 -5.78 6.52 21.01
CA ARG A 22 -4.95 5.75 20.06
C ARG A 22 -5.19 4.25 20.20
N GLU A 23 -5.32 3.75 21.44
CA GLU A 23 -5.70 2.37 21.77
C GLU A 23 -7.10 2.04 21.24
N LYS A 24 -8.07 2.94 21.38
CA LYS A 24 -9.41 2.78 20.77
C LYS A 24 -9.35 2.75 19.25
N ARG A 25 -8.60 3.65 18.61
CA ARG A 25 -8.44 3.68 17.14
C ARG A 25 -7.74 2.42 16.63
N LYS A 26 -6.66 1.98 17.28
CA LYS A 26 -5.89 0.78 16.93
C LYS A 26 -6.67 -0.51 17.21
N ARG A 27 -7.43 -0.61 18.31
CA ARG A 27 -8.36 -1.73 18.56
C ARG A 27 -9.42 -1.81 17.48
N LYS A 28 -9.95 -0.66 17.06
CA LYS A 28 -10.91 -0.60 15.96
C LYS A 28 -10.29 -1.05 14.63
N VAL A 29 -9.02 -0.72 14.36
CA VAL A 29 -8.29 -1.23 13.19
C VAL A 29 -8.05 -2.74 13.28
N ARG A 30 -7.67 -3.28 14.45
CA ARG A 30 -7.53 -4.73 14.66
C ARG A 30 -8.85 -5.49 14.53
N GLU A 31 -9.95 -4.93 15.05
CA GLU A 31 -11.31 -5.46 14.86
C GLU A 31 -11.73 -5.44 13.38
N ILE A 32 -11.34 -4.40 12.64
CA ILE A 32 -11.58 -4.32 11.19
C ILE A 32 -10.79 -5.40 10.45
N GLN A 33 -9.49 -5.55 10.75
CA GLN A 33 -8.63 -6.58 10.13
C GLN A 33 -9.11 -8.00 10.44
N LYS A 34 -9.64 -8.23 11.65
CA LYS A 34 -10.29 -9.48 12.05
C LYS A 34 -11.55 -9.75 11.22
N TYR A 35 -12.43 -8.77 11.11
CA TYR A 35 -13.64 -8.89 10.29
C TYR A 35 -13.30 -9.16 8.82
N GLU A 36 -12.27 -8.51 8.28
CA GLU A 36 -11.77 -8.73 6.92
C GLU A 36 -11.20 -10.15 6.71
N ALA A 37 -10.50 -10.70 7.71
CA ALA A 37 -9.97 -12.05 7.67
C ALA A 37 -11.10 -13.11 7.76
N GLU A 38 -12.09 -12.89 8.62
CA GLU A 38 -13.27 -13.75 8.79
C GLU A 38 -14.19 -13.71 7.56
N GLU A 39 -14.42 -12.53 6.98
CA GLU A 39 -15.21 -12.34 5.77
C GLU A 39 -14.54 -13.02 4.57
N ARG A 40 -13.22 -12.82 4.36
CA ARG A 40 -12.45 -13.52 3.32
C ARG A 40 -12.46 -15.04 3.50
N ALA A 41 -12.39 -15.53 4.74
CA ALA A 41 -12.49 -16.97 5.02
C ALA A 41 -13.88 -17.52 4.62
N SER A 42 -14.96 -16.79 4.93
CA SER A 42 -16.33 -17.17 4.57
C SER A 42 -16.60 -17.17 3.06
N PHE A 43 -16.04 -16.18 2.33
CA PHE A 43 -16.11 -16.14 0.88
C PHE A 43 -15.30 -17.27 0.24
N SER A 44 -14.16 -17.64 0.82
CA SER A 44 -13.37 -18.75 0.34
C SER A 44 -14.13 -20.07 0.47
N GLU A 45 -14.77 -20.35 1.62
CA GLU A 45 -15.59 -21.56 1.81
C GLU A 45 -16.74 -21.64 0.80
N SER A 46 -17.37 -20.51 0.46
CA SER A 46 -18.45 -20.47 -0.56
C SER A 46 -17.96 -20.68 -2.00
N ALA A 47 -16.70 -20.38 -2.30
CA ALA A 47 -16.09 -20.57 -3.62
C ALA A 47 -15.46 -21.96 -3.82
N TYR A 48 -15.33 -22.76 -2.75
CA TYR A 48 -14.78 -24.12 -2.80
C TYR A 48 -15.85 -25.22 -2.94
N ASP A 49 -17.13 -24.88 -2.92
CA ASP A 49 -18.22 -25.84 -3.20
C ASP A 49 -18.53 -25.87 -4.71
N GLU A 50 -17.78 -26.69 -5.46
CA GLU A 50 -17.90 -26.92 -6.91
C GLU A 50 -19.24 -27.57 -7.36
N ASN A 51 -20.31 -27.61 -6.55
CA ASN A 51 -21.56 -28.31 -6.90
C ASN A 51 -22.85 -27.65 -6.39
N ARG A 52 -23.11 -26.38 -6.77
CA ARG A 52 -24.49 -25.89 -6.77
C ARG A 52 -24.76 -24.79 -7.81
N ILE A 53 -24.96 -25.20 -9.06
CA ILE A 53 -25.75 -24.43 -10.02
C ILE A 53 -27.23 -24.80 -9.80
N SER A 54 -28.05 -23.84 -9.37
CA SER A 54 -29.52 -23.85 -9.59
C SER A 54 -30.15 -22.50 -9.20
N SER A 55 -30.43 -21.70 -10.23
CA SER A 55 -31.60 -20.83 -10.46
C SER A 55 -32.38 -20.15 -9.32
N GLU A 56 -32.62 -18.86 -9.57
CA GLU A 56 -33.75 -18.00 -9.14
C GLU A 56 -33.74 -17.43 -7.71
N SER A 57 -33.45 -16.13 -7.57
CA SER A 57 -34.50 -15.09 -7.54
C SER A 57 -33.91 -13.71 -7.17
N GLU A 58 -34.22 -12.72 -7.99
CA GLU A 58 -34.33 -11.31 -7.60
C GLU A 58 -35.77 -10.88 -7.91
N PRO A 59 -36.30 -9.73 -7.41
CA PRO A 59 -35.70 -8.77 -6.46
C PRO A 59 -36.69 -8.30 -5.35
N LYS A 60 -36.19 -7.58 -4.33
CA LYS A 60 -36.90 -6.42 -3.75
C LYS A 60 -35.98 -5.51 -2.90
N GLN A 61 -36.25 -4.22 -3.07
CA GLN A 61 -35.53 -3.01 -2.68
C GLN A 61 -35.31 -2.75 -1.18
N ASN A 62 -34.44 -1.76 -0.94
CA ASN A 62 -34.12 -1.02 0.29
C ASN A 62 -33.11 -1.68 1.22
N GLY A 63 -31.83 -1.59 0.85
CA GLY A 63 -30.71 -2.00 1.69
C GLY A 63 -29.60 -0.97 1.65
N LYS A 64 -29.20 -0.49 2.83
CA LYS A 64 -27.92 0.17 3.10
C LYS A 64 -26.82 -0.55 2.29
N THR A 65 -26.26 0.11 1.30
CA THR A 65 -25.12 -0.44 0.57
C THR A 65 -23.96 -0.57 1.55
N ALA A 66 -23.50 -1.80 1.74
CA ALA A 66 -22.34 -2.12 2.56
C ALA A 66 -21.13 -1.31 2.07
N ASN A 67 -20.29 -0.84 3.01
CA ASN A 67 -19.04 -0.14 2.73
C ASN A 67 -18.05 -1.13 2.10
N VAL A 68 -18.25 -1.58 0.87
CA VAL A 68 -17.32 -2.49 0.17
C VAL A 68 -17.25 -2.14 -1.30
N ASP A 69 -16.05 -2.22 -1.89
CA ASP A 69 -15.86 -2.12 -3.33
C ASP A 69 -16.38 -3.37 -4.08
N LYS A 70 -16.18 -3.42 -5.40
CA LYS A 70 -16.61 -4.56 -6.25
C LYS A 70 -15.94 -5.89 -5.91
N PHE A 71 -15.03 -5.90 -4.92
CA PHE A 71 -14.26 -7.04 -4.46
C PHE A 71 -14.45 -7.33 -2.97
N GLY A 72 -15.41 -6.67 -2.30
CA GLY A 72 -15.68 -6.91 -0.87
C GLY A 72 -14.73 -6.15 0.07
N VAL A 73 -13.94 -5.19 -0.41
CA VAL A 73 -12.96 -4.45 0.41
C VAL A 73 -13.57 -3.18 0.97
N LYS A 74 -13.44 -2.98 2.30
CA LYS A 74 -13.99 -1.79 2.95
C LYS A 74 -13.26 -0.52 2.54
N ILE A 75 -14.05 0.43 2.05
CA ILE A 75 -13.59 1.73 1.57
C ILE A 75 -13.13 2.60 2.77
N VAL A 76 -11.82 2.90 2.86
CA VAL A 76 -11.20 3.61 4.00
C VAL A 76 -10.61 4.98 3.68
N SER A 77 -10.46 5.35 2.41
CA SER A 77 -10.30 6.73 1.91
C SER A 77 -10.36 6.69 0.39
N LEU A 78 -10.60 7.82 -0.30
CA LEU A 78 -10.59 7.83 -1.77
C LEU A 78 -9.30 7.27 -2.37
N ASP A 79 -8.15 7.44 -1.71
CA ASP A 79 -6.83 6.95 -2.14
C ASP A 79 -6.57 5.48 -1.75
N ASP A 80 -7.49 4.87 -0.99
CA ASP A 80 -7.44 3.45 -0.62
C ASP A 80 -8.48 2.62 -1.39
N ILE A 81 -9.47 3.26 -2.04
CA ILE A 81 -10.38 2.58 -3.00
C ILE A 81 -9.71 2.41 -4.37
N VAL A 82 -8.72 3.26 -4.66
CA VAL A 82 -7.98 3.18 -5.92
C VAL A 82 -7.10 1.93 -5.86
N THR A 83 -7.57 0.86 -6.51
CA THR A 83 -6.88 -0.43 -6.52
C THR A 83 -5.53 -0.38 -7.25
N GLU A 84 -5.31 0.66 -8.06
CA GLU A 84 -4.12 0.92 -8.85
C GLU A 84 -3.79 2.43 -8.83
N ASP A 85 -3.11 2.91 -7.79
CA ASP A 85 -2.53 4.28 -7.73
C ASP A 85 -1.01 4.20 -7.56
N TYR A 86 -0.32 4.17 -8.69
CA TYR A 86 1.14 4.14 -8.78
C TYR A 86 1.78 5.52 -8.61
N GLY A 87 0.97 6.59 -8.56
CA GLY A 87 1.40 7.98 -8.40
C GLY A 87 1.29 8.49 -6.96
N LYS A 88 0.84 7.68 -5.99
CA LYS A 88 0.55 8.09 -4.60
C LYS A 88 1.72 8.80 -3.91
N ASP A 89 2.96 8.43 -4.24
CA ASP A 89 4.19 9.05 -3.71
C ASP A 89 4.75 10.18 -4.59
N PHE A 90 4.16 10.41 -5.76
CA PHE A 90 4.55 11.43 -6.74
C PHE A 90 3.42 12.44 -6.90
N ILE A 91 3.02 13.03 -5.78
CA ILE A 91 2.21 14.24 -5.82
C ILE A 91 3.19 15.37 -6.15
N GLU A 92 3.18 15.81 -7.40
CA GLU A 92 3.67 17.16 -7.70
C GLU A 92 2.83 18.09 -6.81
N TYR A 93 3.47 18.73 -5.83
CA TYR A 93 2.87 19.77 -4.98
C TYR A 93 2.60 21.02 -5.83
N ASP A 94 1.75 20.87 -6.84
CA ASP A 94 1.42 21.92 -7.76
C ASP A 94 0.40 22.83 -7.07
N LYS A 95 0.94 23.91 -6.51
CA LYS A 95 0.31 24.88 -5.59
C LYS A 95 -0.10 24.30 -4.24
N LYS A 96 0.36 24.98 -3.19
CA LYS A 96 -0.13 24.75 -1.82
C LYS A 96 -1.62 25.11 -1.79
N GLU A 97 -2.46 24.08 -1.90
CA GLU A 97 -3.92 24.22 -1.81
C GLU A 97 -4.30 24.92 -0.50
N SER A 98 -5.45 25.59 -0.49
CA SER A 98 -5.90 26.31 0.70
C SER A 98 -6.10 25.36 1.89
N GLU A 99 -5.91 25.86 3.11
CA GLU A 99 -6.10 25.05 4.31
C GLU A 99 -7.56 24.54 4.40
N GLU A 100 -8.51 25.34 3.93
CA GLU A 100 -9.93 24.99 3.86
C GLU A 100 -10.21 23.85 2.87
N TYR A 101 -9.55 23.85 1.70
CA TYR A 101 -9.62 22.73 0.77
C TYR A 101 -9.14 21.44 1.46
N GLN A 102 -7.94 21.48 2.04
CA GLN A 102 -7.34 20.30 2.68
C GLN A 102 -8.18 19.78 3.84
N GLU A 103 -8.74 20.66 4.66
CA GLU A 103 -9.58 20.30 5.80
C GLU A 103 -10.89 19.65 5.34
N ASN A 104 -11.52 20.19 4.30
CA ASN A 104 -12.75 19.62 3.75
C ASN A 104 -12.49 18.23 3.13
N ILE A 105 -11.39 18.05 2.38
CA ILE A 105 -11.04 16.73 1.83
C ILE A 105 -10.74 15.73 2.97
N ARG A 106 -10.00 16.12 4.01
CA ARG A 106 -9.79 15.28 5.20
C ARG A 106 -11.11 14.88 5.86
N THR A 107 -12.02 15.83 6.03
CA THR A 107 -13.35 15.59 6.60
C THR A 107 -14.19 14.66 5.73
N ALA A 108 -14.17 14.85 4.41
CA ALA A 108 -14.85 13.98 3.46
C ALA A 108 -14.33 12.54 3.54
N ASN A 109 -13.02 12.34 3.62
CA ASN A 109 -12.42 11.02 3.80
C ASN A 109 -12.88 10.35 5.11
N ILE A 110 -12.96 11.08 6.22
CA ILE A 110 -13.51 10.57 7.48
C ILE A 110 -14.98 10.15 7.33
N PHE A 111 -15.77 10.92 6.58
CA PHE A 111 -17.17 10.56 6.31
C PHE A 111 -17.29 9.31 5.44
N ILE A 112 -16.46 9.17 4.41
CA ILE A 112 -16.35 7.97 3.57
C ILE A 112 -16.04 6.74 4.44
N MET A 113 -15.02 6.82 5.31
CA MET A 113 -14.67 5.77 6.26
C MET A 113 -15.84 5.35 7.16
N SER A 114 -16.65 6.34 7.53
CA SER A 114 -17.75 6.20 8.47
C SER A 114 -19.07 5.80 7.79
N GLY A 115 -19.09 5.66 6.45
CA GLY A 115 -20.28 5.31 5.67
C GLY A 115 -21.25 6.49 5.42
N PHE A 116 -20.83 7.72 5.69
CA PHE A 116 -21.61 8.95 5.47
C PHE A 116 -21.32 9.54 4.07
N PHE A 117 -21.67 8.80 3.02
CA PHE A 117 -21.28 9.13 1.65
C PHE A 117 -21.88 10.45 1.14
N GLY A 118 -23.13 10.77 1.49
CA GLY A 118 -23.76 12.03 1.12
C GLY A 118 -23.04 13.25 1.73
N GLU A 119 -22.72 13.17 3.02
CA GLU A 119 -21.98 14.20 3.74
C GLU A 119 -20.55 14.33 3.22
N ALA A 120 -19.91 13.23 2.83
CA ALA A 120 -18.62 13.27 2.16
C ALA A 120 -18.69 14.00 0.83
N ARG A 121 -19.65 13.65 -0.04
CA ARG A 121 -19.86 14.32 -1.32
C ARG A 121 -20.07 15.82 -1.14
N ASP A 122 -20.92 16.20 -0.19
CA ASP A 122 -21.24 17.61 0.06
C ASP A 122 -20.00 18.37 0.55
N LYS A 123 -19.12 17.74 1.34
CA LYS A 123 -17.83 18.31 1.75
C LYS A 123 -16.84 18.46 0.60
N ILE A 124 -16.76 17.48 -0.30
CA ILE A 124 -15.92 17.60 -1.50
C ILE A 124 -16.47 18.71 -2.41
N ALA A 125 -17.78 18.76 -2.63
CA ALA A 125 -18.44 19.80 -3.44
C ALA A 125 -18.25 21.20 -2.84
N GLU A 126 -18.30 21.36 -1.51
CA GLU A 126 -17.99 22.63 -0.85
C GLU A 126 -16.55 23.11 -1.17
N SER A 127 -15.64 22.17 -1.38
CA SER A 127 -14.22 22.45 -1.67
C SER A 127 -13.98 23.07 -3.05
N LEU A 128 -14.97 23.02 -3.96
CA LEU A 128 -14.92 23.70 -5.26
C LEU A 128 -14.80 25.22 -5.13
N LYS A 129 -15.22 25.80 -4.00
CA LYS A 129 -15.02 27.22 -3.69
C LYS A 129 -13.54 27.59 -3.54
N PHE A 130 -12.70 26.61 -3.20
CA PHE A 130 -11.30 26.82 -2.85
C PHE A 130 -10.35 26.29 -3.92
N SER A 131 -10.69 25.16 -4.57
CA SER A 131 -9.88 24.59 -5.65
C SER A 131 -10.72 23.81 -6.67
N GLN A 132 -10.35 23.95 -7.95
CA GLN A 132 -10.90 23.13 -9.03
C GLN A 132 -10.46 21.66 -8.93
N ARG A 133 -9.41 21.36 -8.14
CA ARG A 133 -8.99 19.98 -7.82
C ARG A 133 -10.10 19.19 -7.10
N ALA A 134 -11.06 19.87 -6.47
CA ALA A 134 -12.24 19.21 -5.90
C ALA A 134 -13.07 18.46 -6.96
N ASN A 135 -13.04 18.85 -8.24
CA ASN A 135 -13.68 18.09 -9.32
C ASN A 135 -13.01 16.72 -9.54
N TYR A 136 -11.69 16.64 -9.34
CA TYR A 136 -10.96 15.36 -9.44
C TYR A 136 -11.38 14.42 -8.29
N GLU A 137 -11.47 14.94 -7.06
CA GLU A 137 -11.94 14.15 -5.91
C GLU A 137 -13.43 13.76 -6.04
N LEU A 138 -14.29 14.64 -6.58
CA LEU A 138 -15.67 14.30 -6.91
C LEU A 138 -15.73 13.20 -7.97
N GLY A 139 -14.87 13.27 -8.99
CA GLY A 139 -14.74 12.26 -10.03
C GLY A 139 -14.44 10.88 -9.45
N LYS A 140 -13.42 10.78 -8.61
CA LYS A 140 -13.08 9.56 -7.87
C LYS A 140 -14.24 9.10 -6.98
N TYR A 141 -14.89 10.02 -6.27
CA TYR A 141 -16.04 9.70 -5.41
C TYR A 141 -17.21 9.09 -6.21
N TYR A 142 -17.61 9.69 -7.32
CA TYR A 142 -18.69 9.15 -8.15
C TYR A 142 -18.33 7.77 -8.71
N TYR A 143 -17.08 7.60 -9.15
CA TYR A 143 -16.61 6.33 -9.70
C TYR A 143 -16.58 5.23 -8.64
N TYR A 144 -15.99 5.49 -7.49
CA TYR A 144 -15.74 4.47 -6.48
C TYR A 144 -16.88 4.26 -5.50
N CYS A 145 -17.52 5.34 -5.03
CA CYS A 145 -18.53 5.29 -3.98
C CYS A 145 -19.94 5.14 -4.55
N GLU A 146 -20.31 5.96 -5.54
CA GLU A 146 -21.67 5.95 -6.11
C GLU A 146 -21.83 5.01 -7.31
N LYS A 147 -20.71 4.52 -7.88
CA LYS A 147 -20.68 3.71 -9.11
C LYS A 147 -21.39 4.38 -10.29
N ASP A 148 -21.31 5.71 -10.35
CA ASP A 148 -21.87 6.52 -11.41
C ASP A 148 -20.76 6.99 -12.36
N ASN A 149 -20.51 6.18 -13.40
CA ASN A 149 -19.49 6.47 -14.41
C ASN A 149 -19.76 7.79 -15.15
N GLN A 150 -21.03 8.15 -15.36
CA GLN A 150 -21.37 9.37 -16.10
C GLN A 150 -21.03 10.61 -15.28
N SER A 151 -21.42 10.64 -14.01
CA SER A 151 -21.08 11.74 -13.10
C SER A 151 -19.57 11.80 -12.84
N ALA A 152 -18.91 10.64 -12.75
CA ALA A 152 -17.45 10.56 -12.63
C ALA A 152 -16.73 11.19 -13.82
N VAL A 153 -17.04 10.77 -15.05
CA VAL A 153 -16.42 11.30 -16.27
C VAL A 153 -16.70 12.80 -16.42
N ASN A 154 -17.91 13.26 -16.08
CA ASN A 154 -18.23 14.69 -16.11
C ASN A 154 -17.35 15.50 -15.16
N ALA A 155 -17.22 15.07 -13.90
CA ALA A 155 -16.38 15.76 -12.91
C ALA A 155 -14.89 15.67 -13.27
N LEU A 156 -14.40 14.51 -13.70
CA LEU A 156 -13.01 14.33 -14.14
C LEU A 156 -12.70 15.19 -15.38
N SER A 157 -13.64 15.34 -16.31
CA SER A 157 -13.48 16.21 -17.47
C SER A 157 -13.37 17.68 -17.06
N LEU A 158 -14.14 18.13 -16.06
CA LEU A 158 -14.01 19.48 -15.50
C LEU A 158 -12.63 19.68 -14.84
N ALA A 159 -12.14 18.67 -14.11
CA ALA A 159 -10.80 18.70 -13.51
C ALA A 159 -9.70 18.77 -14.57
N TYR A 160 -9.78 17.93 -15.59
CA TYR A 160 -8.87 17.93 -16.73
C TYR A 160 -8.85 19.28 -17.44
N ASN A 161 -10.02 19.84 -17.77
CA ASN A 161 -10.14 21.17 -18.39
C ASN A 161 -9.58 22.30 -17.51
N SER A 162 -9.45 22.05 -16.20
CA SER A 162 -8.84 22.97 -15.24
C SER A 162 -7.33 22.74 -15.05
N GLY A 163 -6.72 21.82 -15.80
CA GLY A 163 -5.29 21.52 -15.78
C GLY A 163 -4.87 20.37 -14.85
N ILE A 164 -5.81 19.64 -14.24
CA ILE A 164 -5.49 18.49 -13.38
C ILE A 164 -5.26 17.26 -14.26
N LYS A 165 -3.99 17.00 -14.60
CA LYS A 165 -3.58 15.92 -15.52
C LYS A 165 -3.94 14.53 -15.00
N GLU A 166 -3.96 14.34 -13.68
CA GLU A 166 -4.29 13.08 -13.01
C GLU A 166 -5.69 12.57 -13.37
N ALA A 167 -6.60 13.45 -13.78
CA ALA A 167 -7.93 13.08 -14.21
C ALA A 167 -7.92 12.18 -15.47
N MET A 168 -6.91 12.31 -16.35
CA MET A 168 -6.82 11.53 -17.59
C MET A 168 -6.77 10.03 -17.32
N TYR A 169 -6.02 9.60 -16.30
CA TYR A 169 -5.94 8.19 -15.92
C TYR A 169 -7.31 7.63 -15.53
N TYR A 170 -8.06 8.34 -14.69
CA TYR A 170 -9.36 7.86 -14.23
C TYR A 170 -10.40 7.84 -15.34
N ILE A 171 -10.37 8.82 -16.25
CA ILE A 171 -11.24 8.77 -17.44
C ILE A 171 -10.87 7.53 -18.28
N GLY A 172 -9.59 7.31 -18.53
CA GLY A 172 -9.12 6.11 -19.22
C GLY A 172 -9.56 4.82 -18.54
N LEU A 173 -9.46 4.74 -17.22
CA LEU A 173 -9.87 3.59 -16.41
C LEU A 173 -11.38 3.32 -16.53
N ILE A 174 -12.21 4.35 -16.44
CA ILE A 174 -13.67 4.22 -16.58
C ILE A 174 -14.03 3.72 -17.98
N GLU A 175 -13.37 4.24 -19.02
CA GLU A 175 -13.58 3.81 -20.40
C GLU A 175 -13.12 2.36 -20.62
N GLU A 176 -12.00 1.96 -20.02
CA GLU A 176 -11.48 0.59 -20.09
C GLU A 176 -12.45 -0.40 -19.44
N GLU A 177 -12.96 -0.09 -18.24
CA GLU A 177 -13.95 -0.92 -17.56
C GLU A 177 -15.30 -0.98 -18.31
N SER A 178 -15.61 0.08 -19.06
CA SER A 178 -16.79 0.12 -19.94
C SER A 178 -16.58 -0.63 -21.27
N GLY A 179 -15.41 -1.23 -21.50
CA GLY A 179 -15.06 -1.96 -22.72
C GLY A 179 -14.64 -1.07 -23.91
N ASN A 180 -14.47 0.23 -23.68
CA ASN A 180 -14.09 1.21 -24.70
C ASN A 180 -12.56 1.33 -24.81
N TYR A 181 -11.88 0.20 -25.07
CA TYR A 181 -10.42 0.08 -24.97
C TYR A 181 -9.62 1.09 -25.81
N GLU A 182 -10.08 1.45 -27.01
CA GLU A 182 -9.39 2.44 -27.85
C GLU A 182 -9.51 3.86 -27.30
N ILE A 183 -10.67 4.20 -26.72
CA ILE A 183 -10.89 5.50 -26.06
C ILE A 183 -10.02 5.57 -24.79
N ALA A 184 -10.03 4.50 -23.99
CA ALA A 184 -9.20 4.36 -22.80
C ALA A 184 -7.71 4.55 -23.12
N LYS A 185 -7.22 3.85 -24.15
CA LYS A 185 -5.84 3.98 -24.63
C LYS A 185 -5.52 5.42 -25.04
N GLY A 186 -6.44 6.11 -25.72
CA GLY A 186 -6.27 7.53 -26.07
C GLY A 186 -6.04 8.41 -24.84
N TRP A 187 -6.83 8.21 -23.78
CA TRP A 187 -6.66 8.93 -22.51
C TRP A 187 -5.34 8.61 -21.82
N TYR A 188 -4.93 7.35 -21.78
CA TYR A 188 -3.64 7.00 -21.19
C TYR A 188 -2.46 7.55 -21.99
N VAL A 189 -2.53 7.60 -23.32
CA VAL A 189 -1.50 8.23 -24.16
C VAL A 189 -1.41 9.72 -23.83
N ALA A 190 -2.55 10.41 -23.78
CA ALA A 190 -2.58 11.83 -23.38
C ALA A 190 -1.99 12.03 -21.98
N GLY A 191 -2.34 11.19 -20.99
CA GLY A 191 -1.77 11.22 -19.64
C GLY A 191 -0.25 11.03 -19.64
N ALA A 192 0.23 10.01 -20.35
CA ALA A 192 1.65 9.71 -20.43
C ALA A 192 2.48 10.76 -21.19
N GLU A 193 1.89 11.49 -22.13
CA GLU A 193 2.52 12.64 -22.79
C GLU A 193 2.61 13.86 -21.86
N ASN A 194 1.72 13.96 -20.87
CA ASN A 194 1.72 15.00 -19.84
C ASN A 194 2.47 14.59 -18.55
N GLY A 195 3.19 13.46 -18.57
CA GLY A 195 3.95 12.97 -17.43
C GLY A 195 3.10 12.46 -16.26
N GLU A 196 1.84 12.08 -16.51
CA GLU A 196 0.97 11.48 -15.52
C GLU A 196 1.35 9.99 -15.33
N ILE A 197 1.78 9.65 -14.12
CA ILE A 197 2.47 8.37 -13.83
C ILE A 197 1.55 7.16 -13.95
N ASN A 198 0.29 7.26 -13.53
CA ASN A 198 -0.63 6.14 -13.58
C ASN A 198 -0.93 5.73 -15.02
N SER A 199 -1.09 6.70 -15.91
CA SER A 199 -1.27 6.48 -17.34
C SER A 199 -0.01 5.87 -17.99
N ILE A 200 1.19 6.33 -17.61
CA ILE A 200 2.45 5.72 -18.08
C ILE A 200 2.48 4.24 -17.67
N ILE A 201 2.17 3.94 -16.40
CA ILE A 201 2.22 2.57 -15.90
C ILE A 201 1.17 1.69 -16.56
N ARG A 202 -0.06 2.19 -16.70
CA ARG A 202 -1.14 1.43 -17.35
C ARG A 202 -0.81 1.11 -18.81
N LEU A 203 -0.27 2.08 -19.57
CA LEU A 203 0.20 1.81 -20.93
C LEU A 203 1.32 0.78 -20.98
N GLY A 204 2.30 0.89 -20.07
CA GLY A 204 3.39 -0.08 -19.95
C GLY A 204 2.84 -1.48 -19.70
N LYS A 205 1.86 -1.62 -18.80
CA LYS A 205 1.18 -2.90 -18.52
C LYS A 205 0.42 -3.43 -19.73
N ILE A 206 -0.31 -2.58 -20.46
CA ILE A 206 -0.99 -2.98 -21.71
C ILE A 206 0.03 -3.51 -22.74
N ALA A 207 1.20 -2.89 -22.85
CA ALA A 207 2.28 -3.37 -23.71
C ALA A 207 2.87 -4.71 -23.21
N GLU A 208 3.07 -4.86 -21.89
CA GLU A 208 3.49 -6.12 -21.27
C GLU A 208 2.52 -7.28 -21.52
N GLU A 209 1.21 -7.03 -21.43
CA GLU A 209 0.17 -8.01 -21.69
C GLU A 209 0.18 -8.49 -23.14
N LYS A 210 0.50 -7.59 -24.07
CA LYS A 210 0.73 -7.89 -25.49
C LYS A 210 2.10 -8.53 -25.74
N LYS A 211 2.93 -8.64 -24.71
CA LYS A 211 4.35 -9.08 -24.77
C LYS A 211 5.20 -8.22 -25.71
N ASP A 212 4.79 -6.97 -25.90
CA ASP A 212 5.54 -5.96 -26.64
C ASP A 212 6.49 -5.24 -25.68
N TYR A 213 7.60 -5.91 -25.36
CA TYR A 213 8.55 -5.40 -24.37
C TYR A 213 9.36 -4.21 -24.86
N GLU A 214 9.47 -4.01 -26.18
CA GLU A 214 10.12 -2.83 -26.77
C GLU A 214 9.26 -1.58 -26.55
N GLU A 215 7.95 -1.69 -26.80
CA GLU A 215 7.01 -0.60 -26.50
C GLU A 215 6.93 -0.34 -24.99
N ALA A 216 6.85 -1.39 -24.17
CA ALA A 216 6.84 -1.25 -22.70
C ALA A 216 8.11 -0.54 -22.18
N GLU A 217 9.29 -0.84 -22.73
CA GLU A 217 10.54 -0.16 -22.42
C GLU A 217 10.47 1.33 -22.77
N SER A 218 10.03 1.67 -23.99
CA SER A 218 9.85 3.07 -24.43
C SER A 218 8.93 3.85 -23.48
N ILE A 219 7.84 3.23 -23.05
CA ILE A 219 6.88 3.83 -22.12
C ILE A 219 7.50 4.02 -20.73
N TYR A 220 8.10 2.97 -20.15
CA TYR A 220 8.68 3.05 -18.80
C TYR A 220 9.96 3.90 -18.73
N LEU A 221 10.63 4.17 -19.85
CA LEU A 221 11.70 5.16 -19.88
C LEU A 221 11.22 6.56 -19.50
N LYS A 222 9.92 6.88 -19.66
CA LYS A 222 9.35 8.17 -19.22
C LYS A 222 9.38 8.38 -17.71
N ILE A 223 9.45 7.31 -16.90
CA ILE A 223 9.54 7.38 -15.43
C ILE A 223 10.97 7.20 -14.90
N ALA A 224 11.96 7.07 -15.79
CA ALA A 224 13.37 6.84 -15.46
C ALA A 224 13.99 7.95 -14.58
N ASP A 225 13.50 9.19 -14.71
CA ASP A 225 14.05 10.37 -14.03
C ASP A 225 13.24 10.78 -12.78
N THR A 226 12.21 10.01 -12.42
CA THR A 226 11.35 10.28 -11.23
C THR A 226 12.08 10.10 -9.90
N LYS A 227 13.25 9.46 -9.89
CA LYS A 227 13.96 9.02 -8.68
C LYS A 227 13.13 8.16 -7.74
N ASN A 228 12.06 7.54 -8.20
CA ASN A 228 11.28 6.59 -7.43
C ASN A 228 11.71 5.17 -7.81
N ALA A 229 12.25 4.42 -6.85
CA ALA A 229 12.78 3.08 -7.09
C ALA A 229 11.71 2.07 -7.54
N GLU A 230 10.47 2.19 -7.05
CA GLU A 230 9.37 1.30 -7.41
C GLU A 230 8.95 1.52 -8.87
N LEU A 231 8.88 2.79 -9.29
CA LEU A 231 8.63 3.17 -10.68
C LEU A 231 9.76 2.67 -11.61
N ILE A 232 11.02 2.93 -11.23
CA ILE A 232 12.19 2.46 -11.98
C ILE A 232 12.25 0.94 -12.05
N TYR A 233 11.82 0.23 -11.00
CA TYR A 233 11.83 -1.23 -10.96
C TYR A 233 10.93 -1.86 -12.04
N ASN A 234 9.86 -1.19 -12.48
CA ASN A 234 9.06 -1.64 -13.63
C ASN A 234 9.91 -1.69 -14.91
N LEU A 235 10.71 -0.66 -15.18
CA LEU A 235 11.65 -0.65 -16.31
C LEU A 235 12.71 -1.76 -16.18
N VAL A 236 13.24 -1.97 -14.97
CA VAL A 236 14.23 -3.03 -14.72
C VAL A 236 13.65 -4.43 -14.97
N ARG A 237 12.39 -4.68 -14.56
CA ARG A 237 11.67 -5.92 -14.89
C ARG A 237 11.53 -6.12 -16.39
N ILE A 238 11.29 -5.07 -17.17
CA ILE A 238 11.25 -5.14 -18.63
C ILE A 238 12.62 -5.53 -19.22
N TYR A 239 13.71 -4.91 -18.76
CA TYR A 239 15.04 -5.33 -19.20
C TYR A 239 15.35 -6.78 -18.85
N PHE A 240 14.88 -7.27 -17.70
CA PHE A 240 14.98 -8.67 -17.33
C PHE A 240 14.23 -9.58 -18.30
N LYS A 241 12.98 -9.27 -18.64
CA LYS A 241 12.18 -10.02 -19.64
C LYS A 241 12.83 -10.04 -21.02
N GLN A 242 13.54 -8.97 -21.39
CA GLN A 242 14.28 -8.86 -22.64
C GLN A 242 15.70 -9.46 -22.59
N ASN A 243 16.13 -10.01 -21.44
CA ASN A 243 17.51 -10.48 -21.23
C ASN A 243 18.60 -9.39 -21.41
N LYS A 244 18.26 -8.10 -21.22
CA LYS A 244 19.18 -6.96 -21.32
C LYS A 244 20.00 -6.78 -20.03
N ARG A 245 20.89 -7.73 -19.72
CA ARG A 245 21.65 -7.78 -18.46
C ARG A 245 22.49 -6.52 -18.18
N GLU A 246 23.12 -5.96 -19.20
CA GLU A 246 23.94 -4.73 -19.08
C GLU A 246 23.10 -3.55 -18.60
N LYS A 247 21.86 -3.42 -19.09
CA LYS A 247 20.92 -2.39 -18.64
C LYS A 247 20.50 -2.56 -17.18
N ILE A 248 20.30 -3.80 -16.73
CA ILE A 248 19.99 -4.07 -15.33
C ILE A 248 21.17 -3.66 -14.43
N LEU A 249 22.40 -3.91 -14.86
CA LEU A 249 23.61 -3.46 -14.14
C LEU A 249 23.72 -1.93 -14.08
N GLU A 250 23.51 -1.24 -15.19
CA GLU A 250 23.49 0.24 -15.25
C GLU A 250 22.47 0.80 -14.23
N TRP A 251 21.26 0.23 -14.19
CA TRP A 251 20.22 0.66 -13.26
C TRP A 251 20.49 0.27 -11.81
N GLN A 252 21.09 -0.89 -11.55
CA GLN A 252 21.54 -1.26 -10.20
C GLN A 252 22.56 -0.23 -9.69
N GLU A 253 23.55 0.12 -10.51
CA GLU A 253 24.57 1.11 -10.16
C GLU A 253 23.94 2.48 -9.90
N LYS A 254 23.03 2.92 -10.77
CA LYS A 254 22.30 4.19 -10.61
C LYS A 254 21.49 4.21 -9.31
N LEU A 255 20.70 3.16 -9.04
CA LEU A 255 19.87 3.08 -7.83
C LEU A 255 20.71 3.10 -6.55
N LEU A 256 21.88 2.45 -6.53
CA LEU A 256 22.74 2.36 -5.34
C LEU A 256 23.59 3.61 -5.10
N ASN A 257 23.96 4.34 -6.16
CA ASN A 257 24.91 5.46 -6.06
C ASN A 257 24.24 6.83 -6.16
N GLU A 258 23.07 6.92 -6.79
CA GLU A 258 22.36 8.19 -6.91
C GLU A 258 21.74 8.60 -5.57
N LYS A 259 21.94 9.87 -5.20
CA LYS A 259 21.36 10.42 -3.97
C LYS A 259 19.87 10.67 -4.16
N GLN A 260 19.13 10.47 -3.06
CA GLN A 260 17.70 10.80 -2.95
C GLN A 260 16.79 9.93 -3.84
N ILE A 261 17.15 8.67 -4.07
CA ILE A 261 16.19 7.70 -4.62
C ILE A 261 15.13 7.40 -3.54
N MET A 262 13.89 7.76 -3.84
CA MET A 262 12.72 7.52 -2.99
C MET A 262 12.26 6.06 -3.13
N GLY A 263 11.78 5.47 -2.04
CA GLY A 263 11.22 4.11 -2.04
C GLY A 263 12.24 2.98 -2.23
N LEU A 264 13.54 3.29 -2.39
CA LEU A 264 14.56 2.23 -2.51
C LEU A 264 14.66 1.44 -1.22
N ASN A 265 14.32 0.16 -1.30
CA ASN A 265 14.32 -0.74 -0.16
C ASN A 265 15.13 -2.00 -0.46
N SER A 266 15.39 -2.80 0.57
CA SER A 266 16.20 -4.01 0.47
C SER A 266 15.58 -5.07 -0.45
N GLU A 267 14.26 -5.11 -0.60
CA GLU A 267 13.56 -6.05 -1.46
C GLU A 267 13.82 -5.75 -2.94
N ILE A 268 13.72 -4.49 -3.36
CA ILE A 268 14.06 -4.06 -4.74
C ILE A 268 15.52 -4.40 -5.07
N ILE A 269 16.46 -4.06 -4.19
CA ILE A 269 17.89 -4.33 -4.40
C ILE A 269 18.13 -5.83 -4.55
N LYS A 270 17.58 -6.64 -3.65
CA LYS A 270 17.69 -8.10 -3.68
C LYS A 270 17.09 -8.72 -4.94
N ASN A 271 15.94 -8.23 -5.39
CA ASN A 271 15.31 -8.70 -6.62
C ASN A 271 16.21 -8.42 -7.83
N ILE A 272 16.83 -7.24 -7.89
CA ILE A 272 17.80 -6.88 -8.95
C ILE A 272 19.05 -7.78 -8.86
N GLU A 273 19.57 -8.04 -7.67
CA GLU A 273 20.68 -9.00 -7.47
C GLU A 273 20.34 -10.39 -8.02
N PHE A 274 19.13 -10.89 -7.76
CA PHE A 274 18.70 -12.19 -8.30
C PHE A 274 18.51 -12.16 -9.82
N MET A 275 18.00 -11.07 -10.39
CA MET A 275 17.91 -10.89 -11.84
C MET A 275 19.29 -10.95 -12.52
N LEU A 276 20.33 -10.51 -11.81
CA LEU A 276 21.73 -10.51 -12.27
C LEU A 276 22.53 -11.76 -11.88
N GLY A 277 21.93 -12.61 -11.04
CA GLY A 277 22.53 -13.77 -10.40
C GLY A 277 22.68 -14.98 -11.33
N ASN A 278 22.77 -16.16 -10.72
CA ASN A 278 22.91 -17.42 -11.45
C ASN A 278 21.59 -17.87 -12.08
N GLU A 279 21.60 -19.01 -12.78
CA GLU A 279 20.41 -19.53 -13.45
C GLU A 279 19.23 -19.79 -12.50
N ASN A 280 19.48 -20.31 -11.30
CA ASN A 280 18.43 -20.53 -10.29
C ASN A 280 17.85 -19.21 -9.79
N ASP A 281 18.67 -18.21 -9.51
CA ASP A 281 18.20 -16.89 -9.06
C ASP A 281 17.33 -16.21 -10.13
N ARG A 282 17.76 -16.31 -11.39
CA ARG A 282 16.98 -15.79 -12.52
C ARG A 282 15.67 -16.57 -12.69
N LYS A 283 15.72 -17.89 -12.56
CA LYS A 283 14.51 -18.73 -12.67
C LYS A 283 13.51 -18.44 -11.54
N TYR A 284 14.02 -18.23 -10.33
CA TYR A 284 13.24 -17.74 -9.20
C TYR A 284 12.56 -16.40 -9.55
N MET A 285 13.30 -15.41 -10.07
CA MET A 285 12.73 -14.11 -10.42
C MET A 285 11.69 -14.17 -11.55
N GLU A 286 11.88 -15.03 -12.55
CA GLU A 286 10.86 -15.29 -13.57
C GLU A 286 9.54 -15.75 -12.93
N LEU A 287 9.61 -16.75 -12.05
CA LEU A 287 8.44 -17.33 -11.39
C LEU A 287 7.77 -16.34 -10.42
N ILE A 288 8.57 -15.55 -9.67
CA ILE A 288 8.02 -14.49 -8.81
C ILE A 288 7.30 -13.43 -9.64
N ASN A 289 7.90 -12.96 -10.75
CA ASN A 289 7.26 -11.97 -11.61
C ASN A 289 5.95 -12.51 -12.23
N GLN A 290 5.95 -13.74 -12.73
CA GLN A 290 4.75 -14.39 -13.26
C GLN A 290 3.67 -14.55 -12.18
N GLY A 291 4.07 -14.97 -10.97
CA GLY A 291 3.15 -15.10 -9.84
C GLY A 291 2.52 -13.76 -9.46
N ASN A 292 3.32 -12.69 -9.40
CA ASN A 292 2.82 -11.34 -9.10
C ASN A 292 1.87 -10.81 -10.19
N GLU A 293 2.20 -11.02 -11.47
CA GLU A 293 1.32 -10.66 -12.59
C GLU A 293 -0.03 -11.40 -12.54
N LEU A 294 -0.01 -12.67 -12.11
CA LEU A 294 -1.23 -13.46 -11.89
C LEU A 294 -2.02 -12.93 -10.68
N LEU A 295 -1.36 -12.48 -9.61
CA LEU A 295 -2.03 -11.84 -8.47
C LEU A 295 -2.72 -10.54 -8.88
N GLU A 296 -2.09 -9.71 -9.71
CA GLU A 296 -2.72 -8.49 -10.25
C GLU A 296 -3.99 -8.83 -11.04
N LYS A 297 -3.94 -9.92 -11.80
CA LYS A 297 -5.10 -10.47 -12.54
C LYS A 297 -6.07 -11.28 -11.66
N LYS A 298 -5.84 -11.32 -10.34
CA LYS A 298 -6.64 -12.04 -9.34
C LYS A 298 -6.71 -13.55 -9.58
N ASP A 299 -5.77 -14.11 -10.35
CA ASP A 299 -5.59 -15.54 -10.53
C ASP A 299 -4.72 -16.10 -9.39
N TYR A 300 -5.29 -16.11 -8.18
CA TYR A 300 -4.61 -16.57 -6.97
C TYR A 300 -4.19 -18.04 -7.06
N GLY A 301 -4.95 -18.85 -7.82
CA GLY A 301 -4.69 -20.28 -8.00
C GLY A 301 -3.40 -20.52 -8.77
N ASN A 302 -3.24 -19.89 -9.93
CA ASN A 302 -2.02 -20.05 -10.73
C ASN A 302 -0.85 -19.24 -10.15
N ALA A 303 -1.09 -18.08 -9.53
CA ALA A 303 -0.03 -17.34 -8.83
C ALA A 303 0.66 -18.20 -7.78
N LYS A 304 -0.12 -18.90 -6.95
CA LYS A 304 0.38 -19.83 -5.93
C LYS A 304 1.20 -20.98 -6.53
N LYS A 305 0.83 -21.50 -7.71
CA LYS A 305 1.62 -22.53 -8.40
C LYS A 305 3.00 -21.99 -8.79
N MET A 306 3.07 -20.76 -9.31
CA MET A 306 4.34 -20.11 -9.65
C MET A 306 5.21 -19.94 -8.40
N PHE A 307 4.64 -19.45 -7.29
CA PHE A 307 5.39 -19.31 -6.04
C PHE A 307 5.86 -20.64 -5.45
N LEU A 308 5.04 -21.70 -5.54
CA LEU A 308 5.43 -23.04 -5.13
C LEU A 308 6.60 -23.57 -5.98
N GLU A 309 6.56 -23.38 -7.30
CA GLU A 309 7.66 -23.74 -8.18
C GLU A 309 8.93 -22.94 -7.87
N ALA A 310 8.79 -21.65 -7.54
CA ALA A 310 9.91 -20.77 -7.18
C ALA A 310 10.70 -21.30 -5.96
N THR A 311 10.05 -22.04 -5.05
CA THR A 311 10.71 -22.64 -3.87
C THR A 311 11.76 -23.70 -4.22
N GLN A 312 11.75 -24.24 -5.45
CA GLN A 312 12.73 -25.22 -5.92
C GLN A 312 14.05 -24.55 -6.30
N TYR A 313 14.02 -23.25 -6.59
CA TYR A 313 15.18 -22.49 -7.08
C TYR A 313 15.75 -21.56 -6.01
N ASN A 314 14.91 -21.05 -5.11
CA ASN A 314 15.34 -20.15 -4.03
C ASN A 314 14.39 -20.27 -2.83
N GLU A 315 14.95 -20.38 -1.63
CA GLU A 315 14.19 -20.48 -0.38
C GLU A 315 13.26 -19.28 -0.12
N ARG A 316 13.55 -18.11 -0.68
CA ARG A 316 12.63 -16.95 -0.62
C ARG A 316 11.31 -17.18 -1.33
N GLY A 317 11.21 -18.18 -2.21
CA GLY A 317 9.93 -18.60 -2.78
C GLY A 317 8.90 -18.92 -1.69
N TYR A 318 9.34 -19.43 -0.53
CA TYR A 318 8.45 -19.70 0.61
C TYR A 318 7.84 -18.43 1.19
N LEU A 319 8.53 -17.28 1.13
CA LEU A 319 7.99 -15.99 1.58
C LEU A 319 6.82 -15.54 0.70
N SER A 320 6.98 -15.59 -0.63
CA SER A 320 5.91 -15.25 -1.58
C SER A 320 4.75 -16.24 -1.52
N LEU A 321 5.05 -17.54 -1.36
CA LEU A 321 4.05 -18.57 -1.16
C LEU A 321 3.25 -18.35 0.12
N ALA A 322 3.91 -18.03 1.23
CA ALA A 322 3.25 -17.71 2.50
C ALA A 322 2.32 -16.50 2.38
N LYS A 323 2.81 -15.40 1.77
CA LYS A 323 1.98 -14.21 1.47
C LYS A 323 0.76 -14.58 0.64
N SER A 324 0.90 -15.45 -0.36
CA SER A 324 -0.23 -15.91 -1.17
C SER A 324 -1.27 -16.71 -0.37
N TYR A 325 -0.85 -17.55 0.58
CA TYR A 325 -1.76 -18.25 1.50
C TYR A 325 -2.47 -17.28 2.44
N TYR A 326 -1.75 -16.28 2.96
CA TYR A 326 -2.31 -15.26 3.84
C TYR A 326 -3.41 -14.46 3.13
N VAL A 327 -3.15 -13.98 1.90
CA VAL A 327 -4.13 -13.25 1.09
C VAL A 327 -5.36 -14.11 0.78
N ALA A 328 -5.16 -15.42 0.55
CA ALA A 328 -6.24 -16.38 0.34
C ALA A 328 -6.98 -16.79 1.63
N GLY A 329 -6.72 -16.15 2.77
CA GLY A 329 -7.39 -16.44 4.05
C GLY A 329 -6.89 -17.70 4.77
N ASN A 330 -5.82 -18.33 4.29
CA ASN A 330 -5.27 -19.55 4.89
C ASN A 330 -4.10 -19.22 5.82
N GLY A 331 -4.42 -18.64 6.98
CA GLY A 331 -3.45 -18.18 7.97
C GLY A 331 -2.48 -19.26 8.45
N GLU A 332 -2.99 -20.45 8.79
CA GLU A 332 -2.15 -21.56 9.27
C GLU A 332 -1.10 -22.00 8.23
N LYS A 333 -1.51 -22.16 6.96
CA LYS A 333 -0.53 -22.47 5.89
C LYS A 333 0.45 -21.32 5.66
N ALA A 334 0.02 -20.07 5.82
CA ALA A 334 0.92 -18.94 5.74
C ALA A 334 1.99 -19.00 6.84
N LYS A 335 1.59 -19.24 8.10
CA LYS A 335 2.50 -19.46 9.23
C LYS A 335 3.49 -20.59 8.95
N ASP A 336 3.01 -21.75 8.49
CA ASP A 336 3.87 -22.90 8.18
C ASP A 336 4.94 -22.54 7.13
N MET A 337 4.53 -21.84 6.07
CA MET A 337 5.45 -21.44 5.00
C MET A 337 6.42 -20.33 5.45
N TYR A 338 5.99 -19.36 6.26
CA TYR A 338 6.89 -18.38 6.87
C TYR A 338 7.90 -19.06 7.80
N GLY A 339 7.45 -19.99 8.65
CA GLY A 339 8.32 -20.80 9.51
C GLY A 339 9.34 -21.58 8.72
N LYS A 340 8.92 -22.18 7.59
CA LYS A 340 9.82 -22.87 6.66
C LYS A 340 10.84 -21.92 6.03
N ALA A 341 10.41 -20.77 5.51
CA ALA A 341 11.29 -19.75 4.96
C ALA A 341 12.36 -19.32 5.98
N TYR A 342 11.93 -19.03 7.21
CA TYR A 342 12.83 -18.66 8.30
C TYR A 342 13.84 -19.78 8.63
N SER A 343 13.38 -21.04 8.72
CA SER A 343 14.25 -22.19 8.99
C SER A 343 15.31 -22.42 7.92
N LEU A 344 15.04 -21.97 6.69
CA LEU A 344 15.95 -22.01 5.55
C LEU A 344 16.86 -20.77 5.45
N GLY A 345 16.76 -19.83 6.40
CA GLY A 345 17.63 -18.65 6.46
C GLY A 345 17.04 -17.37 5.88
N VAL A 346 15.77 -17.37 5.44
CA VAL A 346 15.05 -16.17 5.00
C VAL A 346 14.64 -15.34 6.21
N LYS A 347 15.54 -14.47 6.66
CA LYS A 347 15.39 -13.64 7.86
C LYS A 347 14.15 -12.74 7.83
N GLU A 348 13.74 -12.31 6.64
CA GLU A 348 12.56 -11.47 6.40
C GLU A 348 11.26 -12.13 6.89
N ALA A 349 11.22 -13.46 6.97
CA ALA A 349 10.06 -14.19 7.47
C ALA A 349 9.81 -13.99 8.98
N ALA A 350 10.81 -13.54 9.75
CA ALA A 350 10.64 -13.28 11.19
C ALA A 350 9.61 -12.17 11.45
N TYR A 351 9.66 -11.08 10.66
CA TYR A 351 8.68 -10.00 10.74
C TYR A 351 7.26 -10.51 10.46
N GLU A 352 7.10 -11.28 9.38
CA GLU A 352 5.80 -11.79 8.96
C GLU A 352 5.21 -12.79 9.97
N LEU A 353 6.06 -13.60 10.62
CA LEU A 353 5.65 -14.46 11.74
C LEU A 353 5.21 -13.64 12.94
N GLY A 354 5.96 -12.60 13.31
CA GLY A 354 5.57 -11.70 14.41
C GLY A 354 4.21 -11.06 14.15
N LYS A 355 4.00 -10.56 12.93
CA LYS A 355 2.72 -10.00 12.49
C LYS A 355 1.59 -11.02 12.53
N TYR A 356 1.85 -12.26 12.10
CA TYR A 356 0.87 -13.33 12.17
C TYR A 356 0.43 -13.59 13.62
N PHE A 357 1.37 -13.75 14.55
CA PHE A 357 1.02 -14.00 15.96
C PHE A 357 0.30 -12.81 16.60
N ASP A 358 0.69 -11.58 16.28
CA ASP A 358 0.07 -10.37 16.81
C ASP A 358 -1.38 -10.19 16.31
N THR A 359 -1.61 -10.42 15.02
CA THR A 359 -2.88 -10.07 14.36
C THR A 359 -3.85 -11.23 14.20
N VAL A 360 -3.37 -12.46 13.98
CA VAL A 360 -4.21 -13.63 13.68
C VAL A 360 -4.42 -14.49 14.93
N GLU A 361 -3.35 -14.82 15.64
CA GLU A 361 -3.45 -15.62 16.87
C GLU A 361 -3.65 -14.79 18.14
N GLU A 362 -3.55 -13.46 18.03
CA GLU A 362 -3.60 -12.51 19.17
C GLU A 362 -2.64 -12.92 20.31
N ASN A 363 -1.52 -13.53 19.96
CA ASN A 363 -0.53 -14.06 20.88
C ASN A 363 0.65 -13.09 20.99
N GLU A 364 0.48 -12.09 21.86
CA GLU A 364 1.49 -11.05 22.11
C GLU A 364 2.86 -11.62 22.54
N LYS A 365 2.90 -12.79 23.20
CA LYS A 365 4.14 -13.45 23.62
C LYS A 365 4.97 -13.95 22.45
N GLU A 366 4.34 -14.68 21.54
CA GLU A 366 5.04 -15.14 20.34
C GLU A 366 5.34 -13.98 19.38
N ALA A 367 4.44 -13.00 19.28
CA ALA A 367 4.68 -11.77 18.52
C ALA A 367 5.95 -11.03 19.02
N GLU A 368 6.07 -10.79 20.33
CA GLU A 368 7.24 -10.15 20.95
C GLU A 368 8.52 -10.91 20.62
N LYS A 369 8.50 -12.24 20.73
CA LYS A 369 9.65 -13.10 20.43
C LYS A 369 10.09 -12.97 18.97
N TRP A 370 9.17 -13.04 18.02
CA TRP A 370 9.49 -12.92 16.60
C TRP A 370 9.93 -11.51 16.21
N TYR A 371 9.30 -10.47 16.75
CA TYR A 371 9.76 -9.09 16.54
C TYR A 371 11.14 -8.82 17.15
N LYS A 372 11.48 -9.40 18.31
CA LYS A 372 12.84 -9.35 18.86
C LYS A 372 13.87 -10.00 17.95
N ILE A 373 13.55 -11.18 17.41
CA ILE A 373 14.39 -11.86 16.42
C ILE A 373 14.62 -10.94 15.20
N GLY A 374 13.54 -10.34 14.66
CA GLY A 374 13.66 -9.39 13.56
C GLY A 374 14.51 -8.16 13.90
N GLN A 375 14.34 -7.60 15.12
CA GLN A 375 15.15 -6.50 15.63
C GLN A 375 16.65 -6.85 15.72
N GLU A 376 17.00 -8.05 16.21
CA GLU A 376 18.38 -8.53 16.27
C GLU A 376 19.01 -8.66 14.88
N MET A 377 18.18 -8.98 13.88
CA MET A 377 18.56 -9.03 12.47
C MET A 377 18.59 -7.65 11.79
N GLY A 378 18.24 -6.59 12.51
CA GLY A 378 18.18 -5.23 11.97
C GLY A 378 17.00 -4.97 11.05
N ASP A 379 15.92 -5.75 11.14
CA ASP A 379 14.69 -5.47 10.41
C ASP A 379 13.94 -4.29 11.06
N VAL A 380 13.82 -3.20 10.30
CA VAL A 380 13.24 -1.95 10.79
C VAL A 380 11.74 -2.08 11.07
N LYS A 381 11.04 -2.93 10.31
CA LYS A 381 9.61 -3.18 10.50
C LYS A 381 9.36 -3.87 11.84
N SER A 382 10.14 -4.90 12.16
CA SER A 382 10.09 -5.58 13.45
C SER A 382 10.41 -4.67 14.63
N ILE A 383 11.39 -3.75 14.48
CA ILE A 383 11.71 -2.76 15.53
C ILE A 383 10.51 -1.85 15.80
N TYR A 384 9.83 -1.39 14.74
CA TYR A 384 8.65 -0.55 14.86
C TYR A 384 7.49 -1.29 15.53
N GLU A 385 7.15 -2.49 15.07
CA GLU A 385 6.04 -3.26 15.65
C GLU A 385 6.32 -3.67 17.10
N LEU A 386 7.58 -3.94 17.46
CA LEU A 386 7.95 -4.17 18.86
C LEU A 386 7.70 -2.93 19.73
N GLY A 387 7.97 -1.73 19.20
CA GLY A 387 7.64 -0.46 19.84
C GLY A 387 6.12 -0.33 20.05
N ILE A 388 5.32 -0.64 19.03
CA ILE A 388 3.85 -0.63 19.12
C ILE A 388 3.36 -1.64 20.16
N LEU A 389 3.91 -2.85 20.16
CA LEU A 389 3.52 -3.91 21.09
C LEU A 389 3.77 -3.48 22.53
N TYR A 390 4.95 -2.93 22.83
CA TYR A 390 5.28 -2.43 24.17
C TYR A 390 4.51 -1.17 24.57
N GLU A 391 4.06 -0.39 23.60
CA GLU A 391 3.21 0.77 23.84
C GLU A 391 1.78 0.35 24.20
N CYS A 392 1.24 -0.67 23.53
CA CYS A 392 -0.18 -1.00 23.56
C CYS A 392 -0.52 -2.21 24.45
N SER A 393 0.44 -3.10 24.72
CA SER A 393 0.19 -4.31 25.49
C SER A 393 0.00 -4.00 26.97
N ARG A 394 -0.97 -4.65 27.61
CA ARG A 394 -1.13 -4.61 29.06
C ARG A 394 -0.10 -5.47 29.80
N GLU A 395 0.36 -6.54 29.17
CA GLU A 395 1.30 -7.51 29.76
C GLU A 395 2.75 -7.10 29.49
N PHE A 396 3.04 -6.57 28.31
CA PHE A 396 4.38 -6.20 27.84
C PHE A 396 4.66 -4.70 27.88
N ALA A 397 3.80 -3.91 28.53
CA ALA A 397 3.94 -2.47 28.66
C ALA A 397 5.37 -2.08 29.10
N LYS A 398 6.03 -1.24 28.30
CA LYS A 398 7.33 -0.64 28.67
C LYS A 398 7.19 0.83 29.01
N SER A 399 8.23 1.39 29.62
CA SER A 399 8.26 2.82 29.86
C SER A 399 8.25 3.57 28.53
N GLU A 400 7.66 4.78 28.54
CA GLU A 400 7.64 5.67 27.38
C GLU A 400 9.06 5.92 26.82
N GLU A 401 10.06 6.01 27.71
CA GLU A 401 11.47 6.19 27.32
C GLU A 401 12.01 4.98 26.52
N GLU A 402 11.64 3.76 26.90
CA GLU A 402 12.04 2.54 26.19
C GLU A 402 11.37 2.43 24.82
N VAL A 403 10.08 2.76 24.72
CA VAL A 403 9.34 2.79 23.45
C VAL A 403 9.92 3.87 22.52
N TYR A 404 10.20 5.06 23.07
CA TYR A 404 10.81 6.15 22.31
C TYR A 404 12.16 5.75 21.70
N LYS A 405 13.00 5.00 22.44
CA LYS A 405 14.28 4.49 21.90
C LYS A 405 14.10 3.54 20.73
N LEU A 406 13.03 2.73 20.72
CA LEU A 406 12.71 1.85 19.59
C LEU A 406 12.28 2.66 18.37
N TYR A 407 11.40 3.64 18.55
CA TYR A 407 10.99 4.54 17.48
C TYR A 407 12.17 5.39 16.96
N GLU A 408 13.00 5.96 17.83
CA GLU A 408 14.20 6.70 17.43
C GLU A 408 15.14 5.81 16.60
N LYS A 409 15.33 4.54 16.99
CA LYS A 409 16.13 3.58 16.21
C LYS A 409 15.54 3.37 14.81
N ALA A 410 14.22 3.17 14.69
CA ALA A 410 13.57 2.97 13.40
C ALA A 410 13.53 4.23 12.52
N ALA A 411 13.38 5.42 13.12
CA ALA A 411 13.49 6.71 12.41
C ALA A 411 14.90 6.96 11.89
N ASN A 412 15.93 6.64 12.67
CA ASN A 412 17.33 6.72 12.23
C ASN A 412 17.64 5.77 11.07
N MET A 413 16.89 4.66 10.96
CA MET A 413 16.93 3.74 9.81
C MET A 413 16.05 4.21 8.64
N LYS A 414 15.55 5.46 8.69
CA LYS A 414 14.75 6.13 7.67
C LYS A 414 13.45 5.41 7.30
N TYR A 415 12.85 4.70 8.26
CA TYR A 415 11.54 4.08 8.05
C TYR A 415 10.42 5.11 8.10
N ALA A 416 9.85 5.40 6.92
CA ALA A 416 8.90 6.50 6.70
C ALA A 416 7.69 6.50 7.66
N PRO A 417 7.03 5.36 7.97
CA PRO A 417 5.91 5.35 8.92
C PRO A 417 6.30 5.88 10.30
N VAL A 418 7.48 5.51 10.79
CA VAL A 418 7.99 5.99 12.08
C VAL A 418 8.40 7.46 12.02
N ILE A 419 9.03 7.88 10.92
CA ILE A 419 9.39 9.30 10.74
C ILE A 419 8.14 10.17 10.79
N SER A 420 7.05 9.77 10.13
CA SER A 420 5.77 10.48 10.17
C SER A 420 5.21 10.56 11.60
N ASP A 421 5.17 9.42 12.31
CA ASP A 421 4.71 9.34 13.70
C ASP A 421 5.56 10.21 14.64
N MET A 422 6.89 10.23 14.46
CA MET A 422 7.82 10.97 15.31
C MET A 422 7.89 12.47 14.99
N ILE A 423 7.72 12.88 13.72
CA ILE A 423 7.62 14.28 13.32
C ILE A 423 6.35 14.90 13.92
N TYR A 424 5.23 14.17 13.87
CA TYR A 424 3.98 14.57 14.51
C TYR A 424 4.15 14.78 16.03
N TYR A 425 4.84 13.85 16.70
CA TYR A 425 5.18 13.94 18.12
C TYR A 425 6.07 15.16 18.43
N ASN A 426 7.20 15.33 17.75
CA ASN A 426 8.21 16.35 18.08
C ASN A 426 7.82 17.79 17.70
N ASN A 427 7.02 17.99 16.65
CA ASN A 427 6.57 19.32 16.25
C ASN A 427 5.59 19.96 17.25
N ARG A 428 4.94 19.17 18.12
CA ARG A 428 4.13 19.68 19.24
C ARG A 428 4.93 19.99 20.51
N HIS A 429 6.13 19.46 20.65
CA HIS A 429 6.98 19.62 21.86
C HIS A 429 8.09 20.68 21.68
N GLU A 430 7.98 21.59 20.71
CA GLU A 430 9.00 22.59 20.35
C GLU A 430 10.41 22.02 20.09
N ASN A 431 10.52 20.71 19.81
CA ASN A 431 11.79 20.02 19.61
C ASN A 431 12.11 19.86 18.10
N GLY A 432 11.92 20.95 17.35
CA GLY A 432 11.93 20.97 15.89
C GLY A 432 13.28 20.66 15.21
N ASN A 433 14.37 20.51 15.97
CA ASN A 433 15.69 20.17 15.41
C ASN A 433 15.81 18.68 15.06
N LYS A 434 15.31 17.76 15.89
CA LYS A 434 15.33 16.32 15.57
C LYS A 434 14.37 15.94 14.44
N SER A 435 13.19 16.57 14.36
CA SER A 435 12.25 16.38 13.25
C SER A 435 12.90 16.70 11.90
N LYS A 436 13.76 17.73 11.84
CA LYS A 436 14.50 18.11 10.63
C LYS A 436 15.60 17.10 10.29
N GLU A 437 16.28 16.52 11.26
CA GLU A 437 17.31 15.48 11.03
C GLU A 437 16.74 14.15 10.48
N TRP A 438 15.47 13.86 10.77
CA TRP A 438 14.80 12.67 10.23
C TRP A 438 14.13 12.91 8.88
N ALA A 439 13.57 14.12 8.66
CA ALA A 439 12.88 14.51 7.44
C ALA A 439 13.80 14.80 6.23
N PHE A 440 15.08 15.10 6.48
CA PHE A 440 16.10 15.36 5.46
C PHE A 440 17.27 14.36 5.58
#